data_AF-A0A441Z7W9-F1
#
_entry.id   AF-A0A441Z7W9-F1
#
_cell.length_a   1.000
_cell.length_b   1.000
_cell.length_c   1.000
_cell.angle_alpha   90.00
_cell.angle_beta   90.00
_cell.angle_gamma   90.00
#
_symmetry.space_group_name_H-M   'P 1'
#
loop_
_entity.id
_entity.type
_entity.pdbx_description
1 polymer ?
#
loop_
_entity_poly.entity_id
_entity_poly.type
_entity_poly.pdbx_seq_one_letter_code
_entity_poly.pdbx_strand_id
1 'polypeptide(L)'
;MSDGREIIVQALVETASRYGFRGVRATNFYREWPETICLLSLQKSSWGPQYYMNAAVWFTRLGKERRPKEYNCHIRWRVNSQMEEKQSKALTQALNLQDPLPDDQRVSLIKDGVDAYGFRLLSRCDSEEAALRVADECEPHVMVALVARRQEQAN
;
A
#
# COMPACT_ATOMS: atom_id res chain seq x y z
N MET A 1 1.65 27.52 -6.61
CA MET A 1 1.48 26.17 -7.16
C MET A 1 1.61 25.23 -6.00
N SER A 2 0.57 24.45 -5.68
CA SER A 2 0.72 23.38 -4.68
C SER A 2 1.85 22.47 -5.16
N ASP A 3 2.69 22.02 -4.24
CA ASP A 3 3.65 20.97 -4.55
C ASP A 3 2.81 19.77 -5.04
N GLY A 4 3.07 19.22 -6.23
CA GLY A 4 2.27 18.12 -6.79
C GLY A 4 2.18 16.90 -5.86
N ARG A 5 3.11 16.82 -4.88
CA ARG A 5 3.04 15.90 -3.75
C ARG A 5 1.79 16.08 -2.88
N GLU A 6 1.34 17.30 -2.61
CA GLU A 6 0.15 17.58 -1.79
C GLU A 6 -1.10 16.96 -2.40
N ILE A 7 -1.23 17.01 -3.73
CA ILE A 7 -2.33 16.37 -4.47
C ILE A 7 -2.32 14.85 -4.25
N ILE A 8 -1.15 14.22 -4.33
CA ILE A 8 -1.00 12.78 -4.08
C ILE A 8 -1.41 12.46 -2.62
N VAL A 9 -0.90 13.23 -1.66
CA VAL A 9 -1.19 13.02 -0.23
C VAL A 9 -2.67 13.21 0.06
N GLN A 10 -3.31 14.24 -0.50
CA GLN A 10 -4.73 14.50 -0.30
C GLN A 10 -5.59 13.34 -0.81
N ALA A 11 -5.31 12.84 -2.01
CA ALA A 11 -5.98 11.67 -2.56
C ALA A 11 -5.84 10.44 -1.65
N LEU A 12 -4.64 10.22 -1.09
CA LEU A 12 -4.39 9.13 -0.14
C LEU A 12 -5.15 9.30 1.18
N VAL A 13 -5.14 10.49 1.78
CA VAL A 13 -5.84 10.77 3.06
C VAL A 13 -7.33 10.53 2.91
N GLU A 14 -7.94 11.04 1.84
CA GLU A 14 -9.37 10.88 1.59
C GLU A 14 -9.75 9.41 1.43
N THR A 15 -9.00 8.64 0.65
CA THR A 15 -9.29 7.21 0.46
C THR A 15 -8.99 6.40 1.72
N ALA A 16 -7.87 6.65 2.42
CA ALA A 16 -7.48 5.96 3.64
C ALA A 16 -8.57 5.99 4.72
N SER A 17 -9.22 7.15 4.88
CA SER A 17 -10.23 7.37 5.91
C SER A 17 -11.44 6.44 5.78
N ARG A 18 -11.83 6.10 4.54
CA ARG A 18 -12.93 5.18 4.22
C ARG A 18 -12.69 3.75 4.71
N TYR A 19 -11.41 3.36 4.81
CA TYR A 19 -10.98 2.04 5.24
C TYR A 19 -10.40 2.03 6.66
N GLY A 20 -10.54 3.13 7.42
CA GLY A 20 -10.06 3.22 8.80
C GLY A 20 -8.53 3.31 8.95
N PHE A 21 -7.81 3.63 7.87
CA PHE A 21 -6.36 3.84 7.94
C PHE A 21 -6.03 5.23 8.47
N ARG A 22 -5.00 5.32 9.31
CA ARG A 22 -4.52 6.59 9.90
C ARG A 22 -3.20 7.00 9.28
N GLY A 23 -3.16 8.22 8.76
CA GLY A 23 -1.95 8.82 8.20
C GLY A 23 -0.91 9.18 9.27
N VAL A 24 0.36 8.90 8.97
CA VAL A 24 1.53 9.22 9.78
C VAL A 24 2.53 9.91 8.87
N ARG A 25 2.88 11.17 9.20
CA ARG A 25 3.83 12.01 8.45
C ARG A 25 3.51 12.14 6.95
N ALA A 26 2.22 12.12 6.59
CA ALA A 26 1.69 12.24 5.23
C ALA A 26 2.12 11.15 4.22
N THR A 27 3.01 10.23 4.58
CA THR A 27 3.58 9.23 3.65
C THR A 27 3.27 7.80 4.04
N ASN A 28 2.81 7.54 5.26
CA ASN A 28 2.50 6.18 5.70
C ASN A 28 1.09 6.15 6.28
N PHE A 29 0.33 5.12 5.96
CA PHE A 29 -1.04 4.96 6.40
C PHE A 29 -1.16 3.59 7.04
N TYR A 30 -1.51 3.56 8.32
CA TYR A 30 -1.54 2.33 9.12
C TYR A 30 -2.96 1.97 9.54
N ARG A 31 -3.24 0.67 9.58
CA ARG A 31 -4.41 0.10 10.27
C ARG A 31 -3.93 -1.09 11.09
N GLU A 32 -4.25 -1.07 12.37
CA GLU A 32 -3.78 -2.07 13.34
C GLU A 32 -4.92 -3.04 13.68
N TRP A 33 -4.56 -4.31 13.80
CA TRP A 33 -5.39 -5.43 14.26
C TRP A 33 -4.60 -6.22 15.31
N PRO A 34 -5.23 -7.14 16.07
CA PRO A 34 -4.50 -7.95 17.05
C PRO A 34 -3.33 -8.74 16.44
N GLU A 35 -3.52 -9.32 15.25
CA GLU A 35 -2.54 -10.18 14.58
C GLU A 35 -1.72 -9.46 13.51
N THR A 36 -2.25 -8.39 12.93
CA THR A 36 -1.63 -7.73 11.78
C THR A 36 -1.54 -6.22 11.92
N ILE A 37 -0.54 -5.64 11.25
CA ILE A 37 -0.48 -4.20 11.01
C ILE A 37 -0.40 -4.01 9.49
N CYS A 38 -1.44 -3.41 8.94
CA CYS A 38 -1.52 -3.08 7.52
C CYS A 38 -0.92 -1.70 7.28
N LEU A 39 -0.11 -1.58 6.24
CA LEU A 39 0.60 -0.37 5.86
C LEU A 39 0.43 -0.09 4.36
N LEU A 40 0.02 1.13 4.02
CA LEU A 40 0.25 1.71 2.71
C LEU A 40 1.27 2.85 2.81
N SER A 41 2.35 2.78 2.04
CA SER A 41 3.49 3.70 2.07
C SER A 41 3.67 4.40 0.72
N LEU A 42 3.70 5.73 0.74
CA LEU A 42 4.10 6.60 -0.35
C LEU A 42 5.62 6.82 -0.29
N GLN A 43 6.34 6.32 -1.29
CA GLN A 43 7.79 6.39 -1.40
C GLN A 43 8.20 7.29 -2.57
N LYS A 44 9.02 8.31 -2.31
CA LYS A 44 9.63 9.12 -3.38
C LYS A 44 10.80 8.36 -4.02
N SER A 45 10.93 8.44 -5.34
CA SER A 45 12.10 7.95 -6.07
C SER A 45 13.36 8.75 -5.72
N SER A 46 14.51 8.09 -5.68
CA SER A 46 15.80 8.76 -5.53
C SER A 46 16.29 9.44 -6.82
N TRP A 47 15.69 9.11 -7.97
CA TRP A 47 16.19 9.49 -9.30
C TRP A 47 15.34 10.55 -10.01
N GLY A 48 14.26 11.03 -9.37
CA GLY A 48 13.36 11.99 -9.99
C GLY A 48 12.08 12.23 -9.19
N PRO A 49 11.12 12.97 -9.76
CA PRO A 49 9.86 13.31 -9.10
C PRO A 49 8.79 12.23 -9.23
N GLN A 50 9.20 10.98 -9.44
CA GLN A 50 8.34 9.81 -9.41
C GLN A 50 8.06 9.38 -7.97
N TYR A 51 6.82 8.99 -7.71
CA TYR A 51 6.42 8.32 -6.48
C TYR A 51 6.00 6.87 -6.74
N TYR A 52 6.13 6.05 -5.71
CA TYR A 52 5.67 4.68 -5.67
C TYR A 52 4.75 4.48 -4.47
N MET A 53 3.77 3.60 -4.62
CA MET A 53 2.89 3.19 -3.53
C MET A 53 3.09 1.71 -3.26
N ASN A 54 3.51 1.41 -2.04
CA ASN A 54 3.72 0.05 -1.59
C ASN A 54 2.67 -0.28 -0.54
N ALA A 55 2.12 -1.48 -0.59
CA ALA A 55 1.22 -2.03 0.39
C ALA A 55 1.91 -3.20 1.09
N ALA A 56 1.68 -3.32 2.39
CA ALA A 56 2.40 -4.26 3.22
C ALA A 56 1.63 -4.70 4.45
N VAL A 57 1.88 -5.93 4.91
CA VAL A 57 1.31 -6.51 6.13
C VAL A 57 2.44 -7.00 7.03
N TRP A 58 2.41 -6.53 8.26
CA TRP A 58 3.25 -7.00 9.36
C TRP A 58 2.45 -7.95 10.23
N PHE A 59 3.10 -8.99 10.74
CA PHE A 59 2.50 -9.99 11.64
C PHE A 59 3.04 -9.74 13.04
N THR A 60 2.14 -9.48 13.99
CA THR A 60 2.50 -9.01 15.33
C THR A 60 3.18 -10.11 16.16
N ARG A 61 2.96 -11.40 15.85
CA ARG A 61 3.70 -12.49 16.49
C ARG A 61 5.18 -12.52 16.11
N LEU A 62 5.53 -11.97 14.94
CA LEU A 62 6.89 -12.01 14.37
C LEU A 62 7.72 -10.78 14.74
N GLY A 63 7.14 -9.80 15.44
CA GLY A 63 7.89 -8.72 16.08
C GLY A 63 7.00 -7.64 16.71
N LYS A 64 7.63 -6.73 17.45
CA LYS A 64 6.94 -5.81 18.38
C LYS A 64 6.72 -4.40 17.84
N GLU A 65 7.11 -4.15 16.59
CA GLU A 65 7.01 -2.85 15.93
C GLU A 65 5.54 -2.44 15.74
N ARG A 66 5.13 -1.32 16.33
CA ARG A 66 3.78 -0.74 16.10
C ARG A 66 3.66 0.04 14.79
N ARG A 67 4.78 0.46 14.23
CA ARG A 67 4.87 1.22 12.97
C ARG A 67 6.01 0.65 12.13
N PRO A 68 5.89 -0.61 11.66
CA PRO A 68 6.90 -1.23 10.83
C PRO A 68 7.10 -0.38 9.57
N LYS A 69 8.33 -0.34 9.08
CA LYS A 69 8.61 0.19 7.74
C LYS A 69 8.24 -0.88 6.72
N GLU A 70 7.82 -0.45 5.53
CA GLU A 70 7.39 -1.37 4.47
C GLU A 70 8.38 -2.51 4.23
N TYR A 71 9.68 -2.22 4.17
CA TYR A 71 10.69 -3.24 3.88
C TYR A 71 10.89 -4.30 4.97
N ASN A 72 10.40 -4.05 6.19
CA ASN A 72 10.41 -5.02 7.30
C ASN A 72 9.16 -5.91 7.30
N CYS A 73 8.11 -5.55 6.56
CA CYS A 73 6.86 -6.31 6.55
C CYS A 73 7.00 -7.68 5.88
N HIS A 74 6.16 -8.62 6.31
CA HIS A 74 6.22 -10.01 5.88
C HIS A 74 5.52 -10.25 4.56
N ILE A 75 4.46 -9.50 4.28
CA ILE A 75 3.77 -9.52 2.99
C ILE A 75 3.90 -8.13 2.40
N ARG A 76 4.32 -8.02 1.13
CA ARG A 76 4.59 -6.74 0.48
C ARG A 76 4.28 -6.81 -1.00
N TRP A 77 3.71 -5.75 -1.56
CA TRP A 77 3.53 -5.57 -2.99
C TRP A 77 3.52 -4.10 -3.37
N ARG A 78 3.66 -3.84 -4.68
CA ARG A 78 3.45 -2.50 -5.22
C ARG A 78 2.01 -2.37 -5.68
N VAL A 79 1.33 -1.28 -5.35
CA VAL A 79 -0.10 -1.13 -5.67
C VAL A 79 -0.38 -1.31 -7.17
N ASN A 80 0.50 -0.77 -8.03
CA ASN A 80 0.33 -0.88 -9.47
C ASN A 80 0.71 -2.25 -10.06
N SER A 81 1.32 -3.17 -9.30
CA SER A 81 1.64 -4.52 -9.79
C SER A 81 0.43 -5.45 -9.82
N GLN A 82 -0.67 -5.09 -9.16
CA GLN A 82 -1.92 -5.84 -9.13
C GLN A 82 -2.91 -5.40 -10.23
N MET A 83 -2.50 -4.45 -11.08
CA MET A 83 -3.34 -3.82 -12.08
C MET A 83 -3.06 -4.37 -13.47
N GLU A 84 -4.08 -4.32 -14.34
CA GLU A 84 -3.87 -4.51 -15.78
C GLU A 84 -2.91 -3.43 -16.33
N GLU A 85 -2.19 -3.75 -17.41
CA GLU A 85 -1.12 -2.91 -17.96
C GLU A 85 -1.53 -1.44 -18.15
N LYS A 86 -2.71 -1.20 -18.72
CA LYS A 86 -3.22 0.15 -18.98
C LYS A 86 -3.48 0.93 -17.69
N GLN A 87 -4.09 0.29 -16.69
CA GLN A 87 -4.35 0.90 -15.38
C GLN A 87 -3.05 1.16 -14.63
N SER A 88 -2.13 0.19 -14.66
CA SER A 88 -0.81 0.31 -14.05
C SER A 88 -0.02 1.48 -14.61
N LYS A 89 -0.03 1.65 -15.94
CA LYS A 89 0.61 2.78 -16.63
C LYS A 89 -0.04 4.11 -16.24
N ALA A 90 -1.37 4.18 -16.22
CA ALA A 90 -2.10 5.39 -15.84
C ALA A 90 -1.80 5.82 -14.39
N LEU A 91 -1.79 4.89 -13.44
CA LEU A 91 -1.40 5.20 -12.06
C LEU A 91 0.08 5.64 -11.98
N THR A 92 0.97 5.00 -12.73
CA THR A 92 2.39 5.35 -12.76
C THR A 92 2.59 6.80 -13.23
N GLN A 93 1.88 7.21 -14.28
CA GLN A 93 1.88 8.59 -14.78
C GLN A 93 1.28 9.58 -13.77
N ALA A 94 0.17 9.21 -13.12
CA ALA A 94 -0.43 10.03 -12.07
C ALA A 94 0.50 10.21 -10.85
N LEU A 95 1.43 9.28 -10.63
CA LEU A 95 2.45 9.36 -9.58
C LEU A 95 3.76 10.03 -10.01
N ASN A 96 3.90 10.41 -11.28
CA ASN A 96 5.03 11.15 -11.80
C ASN A 96 4.69 12.64 -11.90
N LEU A 97 5.36 13.49 -11.12
CA LEU A 97 5.07 14.94 -11.15
C LEU A 97 5.66 15.65 -12.39
N GLN A 98 6.48 14.96 -13.20
CA GLN A 98 6.92 15.47 -14.51
C GLN A 98 5.90 15.25 -15.62
N ASP A 99 4.99 14.29 -15.46
CA ASP A 99 4.00 14.00 -16.49
C ASP A 99 2.90 15.08 -16.46
N PRO A 100 2.61 15.75 -17.60
CA PRO A 100 1.62 16.80 -17.68
C PRO A 100 0.22 16.18 -17.60
N LEU A 101 -0.35 16.18 -16.40
CA LEU A 101 -1.68 15.61 -16.10
C LEU A 101 -2.48 16.63 -15.30
N PRO A 102 -3.72 16.98 -15.71
CA PRO A 102 -4.61 17.83 -14.92
C PRO A 102 -4.82 17.28 -13.50
N ASP A 103 -4.88 18.18 -12.51
CA ASP A 103 -4.93 17.80 -11.09
C ASP A 103 -6.13 16.88 -10.78
N ASP A 104 -7.32 17.20 -11.29
CA ASP A 104 -8.52 16.38 -11.08
C ASP A 104 -8.36 14.95 -11.65
N GLN A 105 -7.73 14.84 -12.82
CA GLN A 105 -7.45 13.55 -13.44
C GLN A 105 -6.41 12.77 -12.63
N ARG A 106 -5.37 13.44 -12.12
CA ARG A 106 -4.36 12.86 -11.23
C ARG A 106 -4.99 12.32 -9.96
N VAL A 107 -5.84 13.12 -9.32
CA VAL A 107 -6.56 12.73 -8.10
C VAL A 107 -7.44 11.51 -8.36
N SER A 108 -8.21 11.50 -9.45
CA SER A 108 -9.08 10.36 -9.78
C SER A 108 -8.28 9.07 -9.95
N LEU A 109 -7.23 9.10 -10.79
CA LEU A 109 -6.40 7.91 -11.05
C LEU A 109 -5.72 7.37 -9.79
N ILE A 110 -5.24 8.26 -8.91
CA ILE A 110 -4.66 7.86 -7.63
C ILE A 110 -5.73 7.23 -6.74
N LYS A 111 -6.89 7.87 -6.59
CA LYS A 111 -7.99 7.35 -5.75
C LYS A 111 -8.45 5.98 -6.23
N ASP A 112 -8.69 5.81 -7.53
CA ASP A 112 -9.14 4.55 -8.09
C ASP A 112 -8.11 3.43 -7.86
N GLY A 113 -6.83 3.76 -8.09
CA GLY A 113 -5.74 2.82 -7.89
C GLY A 113 -5.57 2.37 -6.45
N VAL A 114 -5.57 3.30 -5.50
CA VAL A 114 -5.39 2.98 -4.07
C VAL A 114 -6.66 2.47 -3.40
N ASP A 115 -7.84 2.78 -3.91
CA ASP A 115 -9.09 2.22 -3.42
C ASP A 115 -9.09 0.72 -3.68
N ALA A 116 -9.00 0.29 -4.94
CA ALA A 116 -9.14 -1.11 -5.33
C ALA A 116 -7.94 -1.99 -4.92
N TYR A 117 -6.71 -1.54 -5.19
CA TYR A 117 -5.51 -2.39 -5.11
C TYR A 117 -4.58 -2.05 -3.93
N GLY A 118 -4.93 -1.02 -3.15
CA GLY A 118 -4.23 -0.61 -1.94
C GLY A 118 -5.06 -0.86 -0.70
N PHE A 119 -5.84 0.14 -0.29
CA PHE A 119 -6.59 0.15 0.96
C PHE A 119 -7.67 -0.94 1.04
N ARG A 120 -8.41 -1.22 -0.05
CA ARG A 120 -9.43 -2.29 -0.03
C ARG A 120 -8.80 -3.66 0.18
N LEU A 121 -7.73 -4.00 -0.56
CA LEU A 121 -7.01 -5.26 -0.35
C LEU A 121 -6.44 -5.35 1.07
N LEU A 122 -5.75 -4.30 1.55
CA LEU A 122 -5.23 -4.28 2.91
C LEU A 122 -6.34 -4.36 3.98
N SER A 123 -7.54 -3.85 3.71
CA SER A 123 -8.65 -3.90 4.67
C SER A 123 -9.17 -5.32 4.93
N ARG A 124 -8.82 -6.27 4.06
CA ARG A 124 -9.15 -7.70 4.18
C ARG A 124 -8.12 -8.47 5.02
N CYS A 125 -7.00 -7.85 5.40
CA CYS A 125 -5.88 -8.50 6.09
C CYS A 125 -5.97 -8.34 7.61
N ASP A 126 -7.12 -8.63 8.22
CA ASP A 126 -7.37 -8.44 9.66
C ASP A 126 -6.81 -9.55 10.57
N SER A 127 -6.47 -10.70 9.99
CA SER A 127 -5.73 -11.80 10.62
C SER A 127 -4.56 -12.27 9.75
N GLU A 128 -3.65 -13.06 10.30
CA GLU A 128 -2.56 -13.65 9.50
C GLU A 128 -3.12 -14.55 8.39
N GLU A 129 -4.13 -15.35 8.68
CA GLU A 129 -4.80 -16.22 7.71
C GLU A 129 -5.42 -15.41 6.57
N ALA A 130 -6.15 -14.35 6.90
CA ALA A 130 -6.79 -13.51 5.89
C ALA A 130 -5.74 -12.79 5.03
N ALA A 131 -4.64 -12.32 5.64
CA ALA A 131 -3.54 -11.70 4.92
C ALA A 131 -2.83 -12.68 3.97
N LEU A 132 -2.64 -13.93 4.39
CA LEU A 132 -2.08 -14.98 3.52
C LEU A 132 -3.02 -15.32 2.36
N ARG A 133 -4.33 -15.42 2.59
CA ARG A 133 -5.31 -15.61 1.51
C ARG A 133 -5.25 -14.48 0.47
N VAL A 134 -5.18 -13.23 0.92
CA VAL A 134 -5.01 -12.08 0.02
C VAL A 134 -3.71 -12.18 -0.77
N ALA A 135 -2.62 -12.62 -0.14
CA ALA A 135 -1.35 -12.81 -0.84
C ALA A 135 -1.45 -13.89 -1.91
N ASP A 136 -2.11 -15.02 -1.62
CA ASP A 136 -2.34 -16.13 -2.58
C ASP A 136 -3.16 -15.67 -3.79
N GLU A 137 -4.23 -14.91 -3.58
CA GLU A 137 -5.07 -14.35 -4.65
C GLU A 137 -4.32 -13.36 -5.56
N CYS A 138 -3.26 -12.74 -5.04
CA CYS A 138 -2.51 -11.68 -5.70
C CYS A 138 -1.13 -12.14 -6.20
N GLU A 139 -0.85 -13.45 -6.17
CA GLU A 139 0.31 -14.05 -6.83
C GLU A 139 0.27 -13.79 -8.36
N PRO A 140 1.43 -13.67 -9.03
CA PRO A 140 2.80 -13.72 -8.50
C PRO A 140 3.32 -12.35 -8.01
N HIS A 141 2.45 -11.35 -7.93
CA HIS A 141 2.84 -9.95 -7.76
C HIS A 141 2.94 -9.51 -6.28
N VAL A 142 2.88 -10.47 -5.36
CA VAL A 142 3.07 -10.27 -3.92
C VAL A 142 4.30 -11.06 -3.47
N MET A 143 5.16 -10.41 -2.69
CA MET A 143 6.21 -11.10 -1.96
C MET A 143 5.69 -11.49 -0.58
N VAL A 144 5.91 -12.75 -0.21
CA VAL A 144 5.64 -13.28 1.13
C VAL A 144 6.94 -13.83 1.72
N ALA A 145 7.34 -13.32 2.87
CA ALA A 145 8.49 -13.83 3.61
C ALA A 145 8.22 -15.28 4.07
N LEU A 146 9.21 -16.17 3.94
CA LEU A 146 9.05 -17.59 4.32
C LEU A 146 8.61 -17.76 5.78
N VAL A 147 9.10 -16.90 6.68
CA VAL A 147 8.70 -16.90 8.10
C VAL A 147 7.21 -16.65 8.31
N ALA A 148 6.55 -15.93 7.40
CA ALA A 148 5.12 -15.65 7.42
C ALA A 148 4.29 -16.91 7.14
N ARG A 149 4.78 -17.78 6.26
CA ARG A 149 4.12 -19.06 5.91
C ARG A 149 4.33 -20.15 6.95
N ARG A 150 5.34 -20.00 7.83
CA ARG A 150 5.56 -20.92 8.94
C ARG A 150 4.54 -20.61 10.03
N GLN A 151 3.42 -21.34 10.05
CA GLN A 151 2.70 -21.54 11.29
C GLN A 151 3.61 -22.31 12.23
N GLU A 152 3.69 -21.90 13.50
CA GLU A 152 4.34 -22.70 14.52
C GLU A 152 3.67 -24.08 14.49
N GLN A 153 4.47 -25.12 14.20
CA GLN A 153 4.10 -26.49 14.56
C GLN A 153 4.09 -26.54 16.10
N ALA A 154 3.02 -26.03 16.68
CA ALA A 154 2.78 -26.00 18.11
C ALA A 154 1.27 -26.06 18.34
N ASN A 155 0.69 -27.22 18.04
CA ASN A 155 -0.13 -28.02 18.97
C ASN A 155 -0.63 -29.28 18.26
#